data_AF-A0A2N3N2Q5-F1
#
_entry.id   AF-A0A2N3N2Q5-F1
#
_cell.length_a   1.000
_cell.length_b   1.000
_cell.length_c   1.000
_cell.angle_alpha   90.00
_cell.angle_beta   90.00
_cell.angle_gamma   90.00
#
_symmetry.space_group_name_H-M   'P 1'
#
loop_
_entity.id
_entity.type
_entity.pdbx_description
1 polymer ?
#
loop_
_entity_poly.entity_id
_entity_poly.type
_entity_poly.pdbx_seq_one_letter_code
_entity_poly.pdbx_strand_id
1 'polypeptide(L)'
;MEIFALRDIKPGEELTYSYVDGLQEFPYKDRHKLLGSQFHFECTCRICSDTAARRESNRRRENIKNAKAALSETGDDAAKVVALCKKLLRLYKDEGMVLPRPMTAEIAAYASNQIGEPAEAVKYAKISREYWSIIAGPNSTEVKRLDELIAAPKDHGSYKPKPGKAEESQGAGSNPSGDEEIDDDDDEAVMDAVRSAMLRARKIAKESGVGEQEEEKLVEKAVQAALKRAMSRDEL
;
A
#
# COMPACT_ATOMS: atom_id res chain seq x y z
N MET A 1 1.38 -7.43 22.76
CA MET A 1 0.70 -7.72 21.48
C MET A 1 -0.79 -7.56 21.71
N GLU A 2 -1.41 -6.61 21.04
CA GLU A 2 -2.85 -6.35 21.10
C GLU A 2 -3.49 -6.80 19.78
N ILE A 3 -4.74 -7.27 19.83
CA ILE A 3 -5.48 -7.76 18.66
C ILE A 3 -6.81 -7.02 18.61
N PHE A 4 -7.08 -6.40 17.45
CA PHE A 4 -8.28 -5.62 17.23
C PHE A 4 -9.14 -6.21 16.12
N ALA A 5 -10.45 -6.18 16.30
CA ALA A 5 -11.40 -6.57 15.26
C ALA A 5 -11.55 -5.43 14.24
N LEU A 6 -11.35 -5.74 12.96
CA LEU A 6 -11.52 -4.77 11.86
C LEU A 6 -12.93 -4.76 11.25
N ARG A 7 -13.82 -5.60 11.79
CA ARG A 7 -15.21 -5.76 11.38
C ARG A 7 -15.99 -6.42 12.52
N ASP A 8 -17.31 -6.38 12.41
CA ASP A 8 -18.19 -7.15 13.30
C ASP A 8 -17.91 -8.66 13.16
N ILE A 9 -17.95 -9.36 14.30
CA ILE A 9 -17.72 -10.80 14.43
C ILE A 9 -18.92 -11.40 15.18
N LYS A 10 -19.55 -12.42 14.60
CA LYS A 10 -20.70 -13.09 15.23
C LYS A 10 -20.25 -14.14 16.26
N PRO A 11 -21.07 -14.46 17.28
CA PRO A 11 -20.79 -15.57 18.17
C PRO A 11 -20.58 -16.88 17.41
N GLY A 12 -19.46 -17.57 17.69
CA GLY A 12 -19.08 -18.83 17.02
C GLY A 12 -18.38 -18.66 15.67
N GLU A 13 -18.15 -17.42 15.21
CA GLU A 13 -17.36 -17.16 14.01
C GLU A 13 -15.85 -17.32 14.29
N GLU A 14 -15.13 -17.96 13.36
CA GLU A 14 -13.68 -18.11 13.45
C GLU A 14 -12.96 -16.75 13.32
N LEU A 15 -12.02 -16.49 14.23
CA LEU A 15 -11.16 -15.32 14.16
C LEU A 15 -10.03 -15.57 13.16
N THR A 16 -9.91 -14.71 12.17
CA THR A 16 -8.87 -14.82 11.14
C THR A 16 -8.02 -13.56 11.07
N TYR A 17 -6.72 -13.74 10.83
CA TYR A 17 -5.77 -12.67 10.54
C TYR A 17 -4.84 -13.10 9.40
N SER A 18 -4.26 -12.14 8.66
CA SER A 18 -3.33 -12.46 7.57
C SER A 18 -1.92 -12.61 8.12
N TYR A 19 -1.28 -13.76 7.87
CA TYR A 19 0.09 -14.03 8.33
C TYR A 19 1.15 -13.35 7.47
N VAL A 20 0.75 -12.95 6.26
CA VAL A 20 1.62 -12.31 5.27
C VAL A 20 0.97 -10.98 4.90
N ASP A 21 1.74 -9.91 5.07
CA ASP A 21 1.30 -8.60 4.63
C ASP A 21 1.16 -8.58 3.10
N GLY A 22 0.13 -7.89 2.61
CA GLY A 22 -0.14 -7.81 1.18
C GLY A 22 -0.60 -9.11 0.49
N LEU A 23 -0.63 -10.28 1.16
CA LEU A 23 -1.14 -11.53 0.57
C LEU A 23 -2.55 -11.39 0.01
N GLN A 24 -3.36 -10.58 0.70
CA GLN A 24 -4.70 -10.23 0.26
C GLN A 24 -4.75 -9.41 -1.03
N GLU A 25 -3.64 -8.99 -1.62
CA GLU A 25 -3.60 -8.33 -2.93
C GLU A 25 -3.27 -9.29 -4.08
N PHE A 26 -2.58 -10.41 -3.80
CA PHE A 26 -2.16 -11.35 -4.84
C PHE A 26 -3.34 -12.12 -5.45
N PRO A 27 -3.27 -12.50 -6.75
CA PRO A 27 -4.27 -13.36 -7.38
C PRO A 27 -4.18 -14.80 -6.83
N TYR A 28 -5.22 -15.61 -7.10
CA TYR A 28 -5.37 -16.96 -6.56
C TYR A 28 -4.12 -17.83 -6.67
N LYS A 29 -3.49 -17.86 -7.86
CA LYS A 29 -2.34 -18.74 -8.13
C LYS A 29 -1.16 -18.41 -7.23
N ASP A 30 -0.84 -17.13 -7.10
CA ASP A 30 0.31 -16.67 -6.33
C ASP A 30 0.06 -16.84 -4.83
N ARG A 31 -1.18 -16.58 -4.37
CA ARG A 31 -1.58 -16.88 -2.99
C ARG A 31 -1.43 -18.36 -2.66
N HIS A 32 -1.96 -19.26 -3.49
CA HIS A 32 -1.86 -20.70 -3.24
C HIS A 32 -0.41 -21.20 -3.30
N LYS A 33 0.40 -20.66 -4.22
CA LYS A 33 1.84 -20.97 -4.26
C LYS A 33 2.51 -20.61 -2.94
N LEU A 34 2.28 -19.39 -2.44
CA LEU A 34 2.85 -18.94 -1.17
C LEU A 34 2.34 -19.75 0.02
N LEU A 35 1.02 -19.94 0.14
CA LEU A 35 0.41 -20.68 1.24
C LEU A 35 0.89 -22.14 1.27
N GLY A 36 0.99 -22.80 0.12
CA GLY A 36 1.49 -24.17 0.04
C GLY A 36 2.99 -24.26 0.35
N SER A 37 3.80 -23.31 -0.11
CA SER A 37 5.25 -23.36 0.09
C SER A 37 5.71 -22.94 1.48
N GLN A 38 5.04 -21.96 2.10
CA GLN A 38 5.44 -21.39 3.40
C GLN A 38 4.63 -21.95 4.57
N PHE A 39 3.34 -22.22 4.37
CA PHE A 39 2.42 -22.61 5.46
C PHE A 39 1.88 -24.05 5.29
N HIS A 40 2.25 -24.73 4.20
CA HIS A 40 1.94 -26.14 3.94
C HIS A 40 0.45 -26.49 4.02
N PHE A 41 -0.42 -25.59 3.58
CA PHE A 41 -1.85 -25.86 3.45
C PHE A 41 -2.45 -25.28 2.17
N GLU A 42 -3.61 -25.80 1.78
CA GLU A 42 -4.40 -25.28 0.67
C GLU A 42 -5.62 -24.50 1.20
N CYS A 43 -5.78 -23.26 0.74
CA CYS A 43 -6.92 -22.44 1.18
C CYS A 43 -8.23 -22.93 0.55
N THR A 44 -9.21 -23.27 1.40
CA THR A 44 -10.54 -23.76 1.00
C THR A 44 -11.64 -22.73 1.27
N CYS A 45 -11.29 -21.45 1.44
CA CYS A 45 -12.27 -20.40 1.67
C CYS A 45 -13.29 -20.32 0.52
N ARG A 46 -14.45 -19.71 0.78
CA ARG A 46 -15.54 -19.61 -0.22
C ARG A 46 -15.07 -19.08 -1.59
N ILE A 47 -14.12 -18.13 -1.59
CA ILE A 47 -13.58 -17.54 -2.83
C ILE A 47 -12.68 -18.54 -3.56
N CYS A 48 -11.82 -19.29 -2.85
CA CYS A 48 -10.90 -20.23 -3.46
C CYS A 48 -11.60 -21.51 -3.96
N SER A 49 -12.65 -21.94 -3.25
CA SER A 49 -13.41 -23.15 -3.56
C SER A 49 -14.41 -22.98 -4.70
N ASP A 50 -14.95 -21.78 -4.91
CA ASP A 50 -15.89 -21.50 -6.00
C ASP A 50 -15.18 -20.91 -7.24
N THR A 51 -15.33 -21.58 -8.39
CA THR A 51 -14.65 -21.17 -9.64
C THR A 51 -15.10 -19.81 -10.18
N ALA A 52 -16.38 -19.47 -10.06
CA ALA A 52 -16.89 -18.18 -10.53
C ALA A 52 -16.43 -17.06 -9.58
N ALA A 53 -16.54 -17.26 -8.27
CA ALA A 53 -16.07 -16.33 -7.25
C ALA A 53 -14.55 -16.10 -7.36
N ARG A 54 -13.77 -17.15 -7.61
CA ARG A 54 -12.33 -17.06 -7.86
C ARG A 54 -11.99 -16.22 -9.09
N ARG A 55 -12.68 -16.45 -10.21
CA ARG A 55 -12.48 -15.65 -11.44
C ARG A 55 -12.78 -14.18 -11.19
N GLU A 56 -13.87 -13.90 -10.49
CA GLU A 56 -14.27 -12.54 -10.16
C GLU A 56 -13.28 -11.87 -9.18
N SER A 57 -12.82 -12.58 -8.16
CA SER A 57 -11.81 -12.12 -7.21
C SER A 57 -10.49 -11.78 -7.91
N ASN A 58 -10.02 -12.64 -8.82
CA ASN A 58 -8.81 -12.35 -9.62
C ASN A 58 -9.00 -11.08 -10.47
N ARG A 59 -10.17 -10.90 -11.09
CA ARG A 59 -10.48 -9.69 -11.86
C ARG A 59 -10.45 -8.43 -10.99
N ARG A 60 -11.06 -8.48 -9.80
CA ARG A 60 -11.03 -7.35 -8.87
C ARG A 60 -9.62 -7.01 -8.40
N ARG A 61 -8.81 -8.03 -8.08
CA ARG A 61 -7.40 -7.84 -7.65
C ARG A 61 -6.53 -7.25 -8.74
N GLU A 62 -6.71 -7.69 -9.99
CA GLU A 62 -6.04 -7.06 -11.13
C GLU A 62 -6.46 -5.60 -11.31
N ASN A 63 -7.76 -5.30 -11.15
CA ASN A 63 -8.25 -3.93 -11.17
C ASN A 63 -7.71 -3.07 -10.03
N ILE A 64 -7.49 -3.64 -8.84
CA ILE A 64 -6.85 -2.98 -7.70
C ILE A 64 -5.40 -2.65 -8.07
N LYS A 65 -4.63 -3.62 -8.56
CA LYS A 65 -3.24 -3.44 -9.00
C LYS A 65 -3.13 -2.30 -10.02
N ASN A 66 -3.97 -2.33 -11.05
CA ASN A 66 -3.98 -1.30 -12.10
C ASN A 66 -4.39 0.08 -11.57
N ALA A 67 -5.35 0.14 -10.64
CA ALA A 67 -5.76 1.41 -10.03
C ALA A 67 -4.69 1.97 -9.08
N LYS A 68 -3.94 1.13 -8.35
CA LYS A 68 -2.80 1.56 -7.53
C LYS A 68 -1.67 2.11 -8.40
N ALA A 69 -1.33 1.42 -9.50
CA ALA A 69 -0.32 1.88 -10.45
C ALA A 69 -0.70 3.23 -11.08
N ALA A 70 -1.95 3.36 -11.55
CA ALA A 70 -2.45 4.62 -12.07
C ALA A 70 -2.42 5.74 -11.00
N LEU A 71 -2.70 5.41 -9.73
CA LEU A 71 -2.65 6.38 -8.63
C LEU A 71 -1.23 6.89 -8.40
N SER A 72 -0.22 6.02 -8.42
CA SER A 72 1.19 6.44 -8.30
C SER A 72 1.68 7.30 -9.48
N GLU A 73 1.10 7.13 -10.67
CA GLU A 73 1.46 7.87 -11.87
C GLU A 73 0.69 9.19 -12.03
N THR A 74 -0.31 9.45 -11.18
CA THR A 74 -1.23 10.59 -11.34
C THR A 74 -0.58 11.94 -11.04
N GLY A 75 0.50 11.98 -10.26
CA GLY A 75 1.14 13.23 -9.82
C GLY A 75 0.16 14.10 -9.02
N ASP A 76 0.18 15.41 -9.26
CA ASP A 76 -0.61 16.41 -8.53
C ASP A 76 -2.06 16.59 -9.04
N ASP A 77 -2.55 15.70 -9.91
CA ASP A 77 -3.94 15.76 -10.41
C ASP A 77 -4.92 15.23 -9.37
N ALA A 78 -5.27 16.10 -8.42
CA ALA A 78 -6.16 15.78 -7.30
C ALA A 78 -7.53 15.24 -7.75
N ALA A 79 -8.07 15.70 -8.89
CA ALA A 79 -9.34 15.21 -9.41
C ALA A 79 -9.25 13.73 -9.84
N LYS A 80 -8.16 13.35 -10.52
CA LYS A 80 -7.89 11.94 -10.86
C LYS A 80 -7.60 11.09 -9.62
N VAL A 81 -6.86 11.62 -8.64
CA VAL A 81 -6.62 10.96 -7.35
C VAL A 81 -7.95 10.59 -6.69
N VAL A 82 -8.88 11.55 -6.55
CA VAL A 82 -10.21 11.30 -5.99
C VAL A 82 -10.94 10.18 -6.74
N ALA A 83 -10.93 10.21 -8.08
CA ALA A 83 -11.60 9.19 -8.89
C ALA A 83 -11.01 7.78 -8.69
N LEU A 84 -9.67 7.68 -8.61
CA LEU A 84 -8.97 6.41 -8.39
C LEU A 84 -9.18 5.89 -6.97
N CYS A 85 -9.09 6.73 -5.94
CA CYS A 85 -9.37 6.32 -4.57
C CYS A 85 -10.83 5.85 -4.41
N LYS A 86 -11.81 6.51 -5.04
CA LYS A 86 -13.21 6.03 -5.08
C LYS A 86 -13.35 4.66 -5.73
N LYS A 87 -12.60 4.40 -6.79
CA LYS A 87 -12.56 3.07 -7.44
C LYS A 87 -11.94 2.04 -6.51
N LEU A 88 -10.80 2.34 -5.90
CA LEU A 88 -10.10 1.46 -4.97
C LEU A 88 -10.96 1.12 -3.74
N LEU A 89 -11.57 2.10 -3.09
CA LEU A 89 -12.45 1.87 -1.93
C LEU A 89 -13.63 0.93 -2.24
N ARG A 90 -14.21 1.03 -3.45
CA ARG A 90 -15.25 0.09 -3.91
C ARG A 90 -14.68 -1.31 -4.10
N LEU A 91 -13.56 -1.44 -4.81
CA LEU A 91 -12.91 -2.73 -5.04
C LEU A 91 -12.49 -3.41 -3.72
N TYR A 92 -11.94 -2.66 -2.77
CA TYR A 92 -11.59 -3.15 -1.45
C TYR A 92 -12.80 -3.64 -0.67
N LYS A 93 -13.91 -2.89 -0.71
CA LYS A 93 -15.17 -3.33 -0.09
C LYS A 93 -15.66 -4.64 -0.71
N ASP A 94 -15.70 -4.74 -2.04
CA ASP A 94 -16.21 -5.91 -2.75
C ASP A 94 -15.33 -7.15 -2.57
N GLU A 95 -14.02 -6.95 -2.38
CA GLU A 95 -13.05 -8.03 -2.15
C GLU A 95 -12.87 -8.37 -0.66
N GLY A 96 -13.47 -7.59 0.24
CA GLY A 96 -13.35 -7.77 1.70
C GLY A 96 -12.01 -7.32 2.28
N MET A 97 -11.26 -6.47 1.59
CA MET A 97 -10.00 -5.91 2.09
C MET A 97 -10.27 -4.70 2.99
N VAL A 98 -10.03 -4.85 4.30
CA VAL A 98 -10.28 -3.76 5.26
C VAL A 98 -9.04 -2.88 5.45
N LEU A 99 -7.86 -3.49 5.62
CA LEU A 99 -6.61 -2.80 5.92
C LEU A 99 -6.23 -1.64 4.97
N PRO A 100 -6.37 -1.73 3.64
CA PRO A 100 -5.95 -0.63 2.77
C PRO A 100 -6.96 0.54 2.71
N ARG A 101 -8.16 0.37 3.29
CA ARG A 101 -9.24 1.37 3.25
C ARG A 101 -8.92 2.68 4.00
N PRO A 102 -8.39 2.69 5.25
CA PRO A 102 -8.08 3.93 5.97
C PRO A 102 -7.19 4.89 5.18
N MET A 103 -6.02 4.42 4.74
CA MET A 103 -5.08 5.22 3.96
C MET A 103 -5.70 5.69 2.63
N THR A 104 -6.39 4.81 1.91
CA THR A 104 -7.04 5.19 0.64
C THR A 104 -8.15 6.24 0.84
N ALA A 105 -8.89 6.16 1.95
CA ALA A 105 -9.91 7.14 2.29
C ALA A 105 -9.28 8.48 2.74
N GLU A 106 -8.17 8.46 3.46
CA GLU A 106 -7.44 9.68 3.82
C GLU A 106 -6.92 10.43 2.59
N ILE A 107 -6.31 9.70 1.63
CA ILE A 107 -5.88 10.29 0.34
C ILE A 107 -7.08 10.90 -0.40
N ALA A 108 -8.22 10.19 -0.45
CA ALA A 108 -9.44 10.73 -1.05
C ALA A 108 -9.92 12.00 -0.33
N ALA A 109 -9.82 12.05 1.00
CA ALA A 109 -10.25 13.19 1.80
C ALA A 109 -9.44 14.44 1.48
N TYR A 110 -8.11 14.34 1.50
CA TYR A 110 -7.24 15.47 1.17
C TYR A 110 -7.39 15.91 -0.28
N ALA A 111 -7.41 14.97 -1.23
CA ALA A 111 -7.55 15.30 -2.65
C ALA A 111 -8.91 15.96 -2.95
N SER A 112 -10.00 15.52 -2.31
CA SER A 112 -11.30 16.21 -2.38
C SER A 112 -11.24 17.63 -1.83
N ASN A 113 -10.49 17.86 -0.74
CA ASN A 113 -10.34 19.20 -0.19
C ASN A 113 -9.50 20.13 -1.09
N GLN A 114 -8.46 19.59 -1.73
CA GLN A 114 -7.62 20.32 -2.69
C GLN A 114 -8.41 20.84 -3.89
N ILE A 115 -9.36 20.05 -4.40
CA ILE A 115 -10.24 20.48 -5.50
C ILE A 115 -11.42 21.35 -5.02
N GLY A 116 -11.51 21.63 -3.72
CA GLY A 116 -12.51 22.52 -3.15
C GLY A 116 -13.86 21.87 -2.86
N GLU A 117 -13.89 20.55 -2.63
CA GLU A 117 -15.07 19.74 -2.32
C GLU A 117 -15.08 19.33 -0.83
N PRO A 118 -15.32 20.26 0.11
CA PRO A 118 -15.14 20.01 1.55
C PRO A 118 -16.13 18.99 2.11
N ALA A 119 -17.36 18.93 1.58
CA ALA A 119 -18.34 17.95 2.02
C ALA A 119 -17.88 16.51 1.69
N GLU A 120 -17.24 16.34 0.54
CA GLU A 120 -16.68 15.06 0.14
C GLU A 120 -15.40 14.73 0.91
N ALA A 121 -14.56 15.73 1.19
CA ALA A 121 -13.40 15.59 2.06
C ALA A 121 -13.81 15.05 3.44
N VAL A 122 -14.79 15.68 4.10
CA VAL A 122 -15.30 15.26 5.41
C VAL A 122 -15.85 13.83 5.38
N LYS A 123 -16.56 13.46 4.31
CA LYS A 123 -17.09 12.09 4.15
C LYS A 123 -15.97 11.05 4.18
N TYR A 124 -14.92 11.24 3.40
CA TYR A 124 -13.81 10.29 3.35
C TYR A 124 -12.93 10.36 4.61
N ALA A 125 -12.76 11.54 5.19
CA ALA A 125 -12.04 11.71 6.45
C ALA A 125 -12.70 10.91 7.59
N LYS A 126 -14.03 10.94 7.70
CA LYS A 126 -14.77 10.15 8.69
C LYS A 126 -14.56 8.64 8.53
N ILE A 127 -14.59 8.14 7.29
CA ILE A 127 -14.32 6.72 6.99
C ILE A 127 -12.89 6.36 7.42
N SER A 128 -11.92 7.20 7.06
CA SER A 128 -10.52 6.94 7.42
C SER A 128 -10.30 6.96 8.94
N ARG A 129 -10.88 7.96 9.61
CA ARG A 129 -10.77 8.18 11.05
C ARG A 129 -11.29 6.98 11.84
N GLU A 130 -12.43 6.41 11.42
CA GLU A 130 -13.00 5.21 12.04
C GLU A 130 -11.98 4.06 12.05
N TYR A 131 -11.40 3.74 10.90
CA TYR A 131 -10.43 2.65 10.81
C TYR A 131 -9.09 2.96 11.49
N TRP A 132 -8.59 4.19 11.38
CA TRP A 132 -7.37 4.58 12.09
C TRP A 132 -7.53 4.54 13.61
N SER A 133 -8.72 4.85 14.13
CA SER A 133 -8.98 4.73 15.58
C SER A 133 -8.88 3.30 16.10
N ILE A 134 -9.09 2.31 15.23
CA ILE A 134 -8.95 0.88 15.54
C ILE A 134 -7.49 0.43 15.36
N ILE A 135 -6.85 0.84 14.26
CA ILE A 135 -5.52 0.34 13.86
C ILE A 135 -4.38 1.04 14.62
N ALA A 136 -4.44 2.36 14.71
CA ALA A 136 -3.41 3.20 15.34
C ALA A 136 -3.84 3.72 16.72
N GLY A 137 -5.10 3.48 17.10
CA GLY A 137 -5.69 3.90 18.37
C GLY A 137 -6.41 5.27 18.29
N PRO A 138 -7.36 5.53 19.20
CA PRO A 138 -8.22 6.72 19.14
C PRO A 138 -7.48 8.04 19.39
N ASN A 139 -6.28 7.99 19.96
CA ASN A 139 -5.45 9.17 20.26
C ASN A 139 -4.26 9.34 19.29
N SER A 140 -4.23 8.54 18.21
CA SER A 140 -3.14 8.57 17.23
C SER A 140 -3.07 9.88 16.46
N THR A 141 -1.92 10.16 15.85
CA THR A 141 -1.73 11.35 15.02
C THR A 141 -2.64 11.31 13.79
N GLU A 142 -2.88 10.14 13.21
CA GLU A 142 -3.80 9.91 12.08
C GLU A 142 -5.22 10.37 12.44
N VAL A 143 -5.72 9.96 13.61
CA VAL A 143 -7.06 10.36 14.07
C VAL A 143 -7.12 11.87 14.29
N LYS A 144 -6.11 12.47 14.91
CA LYS A 144 -6.05 13.92 15.16
C LYS A 144 -6.04 14.75 13.87
N ARG A 145 -5.19 14.39 12.90
CA ARG A 145 -5.15 15.07 11.58
C ARG A 145 -6.50 15.03 10.88
N LEU A 146 -7.19 13.89 10.95
CA LEU A 146 -8.51 13.74 10.34
C LEU A 146 -9.59 14.51 11.12
N ASP A 147 -9.49 14.60 12.44
CA ASP A 147 -10.37 15.44 13.25
C ASP A 147 -10.24 16.93 12.90
N GLU A 148 -9.03 17.42 12.66
CA GLU A 148 -8.78 18.79 12.19
C GLU A 148 -9.46 19.05 10.84
N LEU A 149 -9.27 18.13 9.87
CA LEU A 149 -9.93 18.22 8.56
C LEU A 149 -11.46 18.14 8.67
N ILE A 150 -12.00 17.30 9.56
CA ILE A 150 -13.45 17.15 9.77
C ILE A 150 -14.04 18.41 10.40
N ALA A 151 -13.36 19.00 11.38
CA ALA A 151 -13.87 20.14 12.14
C ALA A 151 -13.93 21.42 11.30
N ALA A 152 -12.91 21.68 10.49
CA ALA A 152 -12.79 22.92 9.73
C ALA A 152 -12.21 22.68 8.32
N PRO A 153 -12.93 21.98 7.41
CA PRO A 153 -12.37 21.56 6.13
C PRO A 153 -11.93 22.72 5.22
N LYS A 154 -12.58 23.88 5.31
CA LYS A 154 -12.22 25.07 4.51
C LYS A 154 -11.03 25.86 5.08
N ASP A 155 -10.78 25.73 6.38
CA ASP A 155 -9.65 26.39 7.07
C ASP A 155 -8.43 25.46 7.15
N HIS A 156 -8.62 24.18 6.86
CA HIS A 156 -7.56 23.18 6.80
C HIS A 156 -6.56 23.46 5.66
N GLY A 157 -5.27 23.23 5.89
CA GLY A 157 -4.19 23.56 4.94
C GLY A 157 -4.29 22.87 3.57
N SER A 158 -5.04 21.78 3.46
CA SER A 158 -5.30 21.11 2.18
C SER A 158 -6.40 21.75 1.33
N TYR A 159 -7.10 22.79 1.81
CA TYR A 159 -8.20 23.42 1.05
C TYR A 159 -7.66 24.35 -0.03
N LYS A 160 -7.91 24.01 -1.30
CA LYS A 160 -7.52 24.81 -2.48
C LYS A 160 -6.13 25.45 -2.35
N PRO A 161 -5.06 24.65 -2.15
CA PRO A 161 -3.71 25.20 -1.96
C PRO A 161 -3.30 26.00 -3.21
N LYS A 162 -2.57 27.10 -3.00
CA LYS A 162 -2.11 27.95 -4.10
C LYS A 162 -1.06 27.19 -4.93
N PRO A 163 -1.11 27.25 -6.28
CA PRO A 163 -0.06 26.66 -7.11
C PRO A 163 1.29 27.32 -6.78
N GLY A 164 2.30 26.51 -6.48
CA GLY A 164 3.65 26.97 -6.12
C GLY A 164 3.90 27.19 -4.62
N LYS A 165 2.91 26.94 -3.76
CA LYS A 165 3.13 26.64 -2.34
C LYS A 165 2.75 25.18 -2.08
N ALA A 166 3.51 24.27 -2.66
CA ALA A 166 3.79 23.03 -1.94
C ALA A 166 4.74 23.42 -0.79
N GLU A 167 4.25 24.21 0.17
CA GLU A 167 4.88 24.20 1.48
C GLU A 167 4.80 22.76 1.95
N GLU A 168 5.90 22.27 2.52
CA GLU A 168 6.02 21.01 3.24
C GLU A 168 4.95 20.93 4.34
N SER A 169 3.68 20.76 3.97
CA SER A 169 2.71 20.13 4.86
C SER A 169 3.11 18.67 4.86
N GLN A 170 4.06 18.37 5.74
CA GLN A 170 4.53 17.05 6.14
C GLN A 170 3.83 15.94 5.36
N GLY A 171 4.54 15.41 4.36
CA GLY A 171 4.17 14.14 3.76
C GLY A 171 4.17 13.11 4.88
N ALA A 172 3.00 12.88 5.49
CA ALA A 172 2.76 11.78 6.40
C ALA A 172 2.57 10.51 5.57
N GLY A 173 3.63 10.15 4.86
CA GLY A 173 3.97 8.81 4.46
C GLY A 173 5.06 8.28 5.39
N SER A 174 4.90 8.47 6.71
CA SER A 174 5.65 7.71 7.69
C SER A 174 4.73 6.65 8.27
N ASN A 175 5.06 5.39 8.01
CA ASN A 175 4.59 4.27 8.81
C ASN A 175 4.99 4.54 10.27
N PRO A 176 4.05 4.59 11.23
CA PRO A 176 4.41 4.55 12.62
C PRO A 176 4.33 3.10 13.08
N SER A 177 5.43 2.37 12.94
CA SER A 177 5.78 1.34 13.91
C SER A 177 7.01 1.83 14.65
N GLY A 178 6.82 2.39 15.85
CA GLY A 178 7.87 2.34 16.87
C GLY A 178 8.15 0.86 17.19
N ASP A 179 9.35 0.43 17.54
CA ASP A 179 10.49 1.15 18.09
C ASP A 179 11.75 0.38 17.67
N GLU A 180 12.76 1.09 17.17
CA GLU A 180 14.20 0.83 17.35
C GLU A 180 14.95 1.91 16.54
N GLU A 181 15.70 2.79 17.20
CA GLU A 181 16.70 3.64 16.53
C GLU A 181 17.73 2.70 15.89
N ILE A 182 17.58 2.46 14.60
CA ILE A 182 18.58 1.85 13.73
C ILE A 182 19.11 2.99 12.85
N ASP A 183 20.43 3.14 12.78
CA ASP A 183 21.10 4.14 11.95
C ASP A 183 20.73 3.92 10.46
N ASP A 184 19.68 4.61 9.98
CA ASP A 184 19.08 4.47 8.63
C ASP A 184 19.95 5.06 7.48
N ASP A 185 21.09 5.70 7.79
CA ASP A 185 21.94 6.31 6.75
C ASP A 185 22.67 5.25 5.89
N ASP A 186 22.88 4.03 6.41
CA ASP A 186 23.56 2.95 5.68
C ASP A 186 22.61 2.20 4.72
N ASP A 187 21.30 2.19 5.00
CA ASP A 187 20.31 1.45 4.20
C ASP A 187 19.94 2.16 2.89
N GLU A 188 19.93 3.50 2.84
CA GLU A 188 19.66 4.21 1.59
C GLU A 188 20.77 3.99 0.55
N ALA A 189 22.04 3.96 0.99
CA ALA A 189 23.19 3.69 0.14
C ALA A 189 23.20 2.24 -0.40
N VAL A 190 22.81 1.27 0.44
CA VAL A 190 22.64 -0.13 0.04
C VAL A 190 21.53 -0.25 -1.01
N MET A 191 20.39 0.39 -0.78
CA MET A 191 19.25 0.36 -1.70
C MET A 191 19.56 1.04 -3.04
N ASP A 192 20.31 2.13 -3.04
CA ASP A 192 20.78 2.77 -4.28
C ASP A 192 21.77 1.93 -5.07
N ALA A 193 22.67 1.21 -4.38
CA ALA A 193 23.59 0.27 -5.01
C ALA A 193 22.83 -0.89 -5.69
N VAL A 194 21.79 -1.42 -5.03
CA VAL A 194 20.92 -2.48 -5.54
C VAL A 194 20.10 -1.98 -6.74
N ARG A 195 19.43 -0.82 -6.63
CA ARG A 195 18.69 -0.19 -7.73
C ARG A 195 19.58 0.02 -8.96
N SER A 196 20.77 0.55 -8.73
CA SER A 196 21.76 0.80 -9.79
C SER A 196 22.26 -0.49 -10.46
N ALA A 197 22.49 -1.56 -9.68
CA ALA A 197 22.92 -2.85 -10.22
C ALA A 197 21.81 -3.52 -11.05
N MET A 198 20.57 -3.46 -10.58
CA MET A 198 19.39 -3.97 -11.28
C MET A 198 19.19 -3.28 -12.64
N LEU A 199 19.26 -1.94 -12.68
CA LEU A 199 19.10 -1.18 -13.92
C LEU A 199 20.21 -1.47 -14.93
N ARG A 200 21.47 -1.60 -14.47
CA ARG A 200 22.59 -1.98 -15.33
C ARG A 200 22.43 -3.39 -15.90
N ALA A 201 22.00 -4.35 -15.09
CA ALA A 201 21.78 -5.73 -15.53
C ALA A 201 20.68 -5.83 -16.59
N ARG A 202 19.56 -5.13 -16.40
CA ARG A 202 18.47 -5.04 -17.41
C ARG A 202 18.95 -4.40 -18.71
N LYS A 203 19.76 -3.35 -18.62
CA LYS A 203 20.35 -2.70 -19.80
C LYS A 203 21.25 -3.66 -20.57
N ILE A 204 22.14 -4.38 -19.87
CA ILE A 204 23.04 -5.39 -20.47
C ILE A 204 22.23 -6.52 -21.11
N ALA A 205 21.20 -7.02 -20.44
CA ALA A 205 20.35 -8.07 -20.98
C ALA A 205 19.65 -7.63 -22.28
N LYS A 206 19.12 -6.41 -22.29
CA LYS A 206 18.48 -5.81 -23.48
C LYS A 206 19.46 -5.58 -24.63
N GLU A 207 20.67 -5.11 -24.35
CA GLU A 207 21.73 -4.91 -25.35
C GLU A 207 22.29 -6.24 -25.89
N SER A 208 22.27 -7.30 -25.07
CA SER A 208 22.75 -8.63 -25.45
C SER A 208 21.69 -9.50 -26.13
N GLY A 209 20.44 -9.02 -26.21
CA GLY A 209 19.33 -9.73 -26.85
C GLY A 209 18.96 -11.06 -26.19
N VAL A 210 19.20 -11.21 -24.88
CA VAL A 210 18.89 -12.44 -24.15
C VAL A 210 17.40 -12.57 -23.89
N GLY A 211 16.91 -13.80 -23.75
CA GLY A 211 15.50 -14.07 -23.42
C GLY A 211 15.15 -13.70 -21.97
N GLU A 212 13.86 -13.55 -21.69
CA GLU A 212 13.31 -13.11 -20.40
C GLU A 212 13.83 -13.92 -19.19
N GLN A 213 13.98 -15.24 -19.34
CA GLN A 213 14.51 -16.12 -18.28
C GLN A 213 16.00 -15.89 -17.99
N GLU A 214 16.75 -15.41 -18.97
CA GLU A 214 18.19 -15.15 -18.84
C GLU A 214 18.44 -13.72 -18.35
N GLU A 215 17.58 -12.78 -18.74
CA GLU A 215 17.49 -11.45 -18.14
C GLU A 215 17.21 -11.54 -16.62
N GLU A 216 16.24 -12.36 -16.21
CA GLU A 216 15.88 -12.51 -14.79
C GLU A 216 17.06 -13.05 -13.96
N LYS A 217 17.79 -14.05 -14.48
CA LYS A 217 19.01 -14.58 -13.84
C LYS A 217 20.14 -13.56 -13.77
N LEU A 218 20.30 -12.73 -14.81
CA LEU A 218 21.30 -11.66 -14.84
C LEU A 218 21.01 -10.59 -13.78
N VAL A 219 19.74 -10.21 -13.64
CA VAL A 219 19.29 -9.25 -12.64
C VAL A 219 19.47 -9.81 -11.23
N GLU A 220 19.04 -11.04 -10.97
CA GLU A 220 19.16 -11.70 -9.68
C GLU A 220 20.63 -11.78 -9.22
N LYS A 221 21.53 -12.21 -10.12
CA LYS A 221 22.97 -12.27 -9.85
C LYS A 221 23.57 -10.90 -9.57
N ALA A 222 23.14 -9.86 -10.28
CA ALA A 222 23.62 -8.51 -10.07
C ALA A 222 23.15 -7.90 -8.74
N VAL A 223 21.91 -8.18 -8.34
CA VAL A 223 21.35 -7.75 -7.04
C VAL A 223 22.08 -8.44 -5.89
N GLN A 224 22.29 -9.76 -5.95
CA GLN A 224 23.03 -10.50 -4.92
C GLN A 224 24.49 -10.02 -4.78
N ALA A 225 25.15 -9.72 -5.90
CA ALA A 225 26.51 -9.18 -5.88
C ALA A 225 26.57 -7.75 -5.31
N ALA A 226 25.55 -6.92 -5.54
CA ALA A 226 25.46 -5.57 -4.98
C ALA A 226 25.21 -5.60 -3.47
N LEU A 227 24.25 -6.43 -3.02
CA LEU A 227 23.99 -6.65 -1.60
C LEU A 227 25.25 -7.12 -0.87
N LYS A 228 25.93 -8.14 -1.39
CA LYS A 228 27.17 -8.67 -0.78
C LYS A 228 28.28 -7.62 -0.67
N ARG A 229 28.40 -6.70 -1.62
CA ARG A 229 29.41 -5.62 -1.62
C ARG A 229 29.03 -4.46 -0.70
N ALA A 230 27.74 -4.17 -0.58
CA ALA A 230 27.25 -3.13 0.31
C ALA A 230 27.38 -3.57 1.77
N MET A 231 26.98 -4.81 2.07
CA MET A 231 27.10 -5.42 3.41
C MET A 231 28.53 -5.77 3.85
N SER A 232 29.52 -5.75 2.94
CA SER A 232 30.93 -5.96 3.29
C SER A 232 31.69 -4.66 3.57
N ARG A 233 31.02 -3.51 3.56
CA ARG A 233 31.62 -2.20 3.87
C ARG A 233 31.57 -1.86 5.37
N ASP A 234 30.83 -2.61 6.17
CA ASP A 234 30.68 -2.42 7.62
C ASP A 234 31.70 -3.17 8.48
N GLU A 235 32.66 -3.89 7.86
CA GLU A 235 33.72 -4.65 8.57
C GLU A 235 35.13 -4.04 8.46
N LEU A 236 35.28 -2.76 8.10
CA LEU A 236 36.56 -2.02 8.02
C LEU A 236 36.50 -0.65 8.68
#